data_AF-A0A0S8EBT9-F1
#
_entry.id   AF-A0A0S8EBT9-F1
#
_cell.length_a   1.000
_cell.length_b   1.000
_cell.length_c   1.000
_cell.angle_alpha   90.00
_cell.angle_beta   90.00
_cell.angle_gamma   90.00
#
_symmetry.space_group_name_H-M   'P 1'
#
loop_
_entity.id
_entity.type
_entity.pdbx_description
1 polymer ?
#
loop_
_entity_poly.entity_id
_entity_poly.type
_entity_poly.pdbx_seq_one_letter_code
_entity_poly.pdbx_strand_id
1 'polypeptide(L)' 'MVDFLISLNNLFVNLVVYDEKTVVEDGNVMTSRGPGTALCFGLSIVAKLAGKEKAQQIKQAMLLEKVCD' A
#
# COMPACT_ATOMS: atom_id res chain seq x y z
N MET A 1 -1.24 7.48 7.63
CA MET A 1 -1.68 8.08 6.34
C MET A 1 -2.81 7.26 5.67
N VAL A 2 -3.51 6.36 6.38
CA VAL A 2 -4.97 6.11 6.16
C VAL A 2 -5.81 6.78 7.23
N ASP A 3 -5.23 7.34 8.30
CA ASP A 3 -6.00 8.21 9.19
C ASP A 3 -6.70 9.35 8.45
N PHE A 4 -6.13 9.80 7.31
CA PHE A 4 -6.75 10.82 6.47
C PHE A 4 -7.98 10.32 5.71
N LEU A 5 -8.03 9.03 5.33
CA LEU A 5 -9.16 8.44 4.61
C LEU A 5 -10.24 7.91 5.58
N ILE A 6 -9.85 7.42 6.77
CA ILE A 6 -10.81 7.06 7.83
C ILE A 6 -11.50 8.32 8.38
N SER A 7 -10.80 9.47 8.44
CA SER A 7 -11.42 10.76 8.75
C SER A 7 -12.46 11.22 7.72
N LEU A 8 -12.46 10.65 6.51
CA LEU A 8 -13.46 10.89 5.46
C LEU A 8 -14.65 9.91 5.51
N ASN A 9 -14.64 8.90 6.41
CA ASN A 9 -15.80 8.00 6.58
C ASN A 9 -17.06 8.73 7.02
N ASN A 10 -16.95 9.91 7.64
CA ASN A 10 -18.11 10.75 7.96
C ASN A 10 -18.71 11.47 6.74
N LEU A 11 -18.10 11.39 5.55
CA LEU A 11 -18.60 11.98 4.30
C LEU A 11 -19.11 10.95 3.28
N PHE A 12 -18.73 9.67 3.38
CA PHE A 12 -19.01 8.66 2.35
C PHE A 12 -19.45 7.29 2.91
N VAL A 13 -20.33 7.31 3.91
CA VAL A 13 -20.74 6.17 4.78
C VAL A 13 -21.13 4.86 4.04
N ASN A 14 -21.41 4.89 2.72
CA ASN A 14 -21.80 3.71 1.93
C ASN A 14 -20.99 3.46 0.65
N LEU A 15 -19.89 4.19 0.39
CA LEU A 15 -19.13 4.10 -0.88
C LEU A 15 -17.75 3.45 -0.75
N VAL A 16 -17.26 3.22 0.46
CA VAL A 16 -15.92 2.70 0.70
C VAL A 16 -16.00 1.44 1.55
N VAL A 17 -15.33 0.38 1.10
CA VAL A 17 -15.15 -0.87 1.86
C VAL A 17 -13.78 -0.81 2.52
N TYR A 18 -13.75 -0.96 3.84
CA TYR A 18 -12.50 -1.03 4.60
C TYR A 18 -11.91 -2.44 4.54
N ASP A 19 -10.60 -2.53 4.27
CA ASP A 19 -9.82 -3.78 4.24
C ASP A 19 -8.57 -3.60 5.13
N GLU A 20 -8.28 -4.59 5.97
CA GLU A 20 -7.17 -4.54 6.94
C GLU A 20 -5.79 -4.81 6.34
N LYS A 21 -5.72 -5.16 5.05
CA LYS A 21 -4.46 -5.36 4.32
C LYS A 21 -3.54 -4.14 4.41
N THR A 22 -2.25 -4.43 4.41
CA THR A 22 -1.16 -3.44 4.46
C THR A 22 -1.21 -2.44 3.30
N VAL A 23 -1.54 -2.94 2.10
CA VAL A 23 -1.74 -2.18 0.87
C VAL A 23 -2.97 -2.73 0.17
N VAL A 24 -3.86 -1.83 -0.27
CA VAL A 24 -5.08 -2.16 -1.01
C VAL A 24 -5.03 -1.42 -2.34
N GLU A 25 -5.37 -2.11 -3.42
CA GLU A 25 -5.46 -1.55 -4.77
C GLU A 25 -6.87 -1.76 -5.30
N ASP A 26 -7.50 -0.67 -5.74
CA ASP A 26 -8.79 -0.68 -6.44
C ASP A 26 -8.66 0.12 -7.74
N GLY A 27 -8.62 -0.59 -8.86
CA GLY A 27 -8.36 -0.01 -10.19
C GLY A 27 -7.03 0.72 -10.26
N ASN A 28 -7.09 2.06 -10.27
CA ASN A 28 -5.91 2.95 -10.33
C ASN A 28 -5.63 3.65 -8.99
N VAL A 29 -6.40 3.36 -7.95
CA VAL A 29 -6.23 3.95 -6.61
C VAL A 29 -5.58 2.91 -5.71
N MET A 30 -4.46 3.26 -5.09
CA MET A 30 -3.76 2.41 -4.15
C MET A 30 -3.65 3.14 -2.80
N THR A 31 -3.97 2.44 -1.71
CA THR A 31 -3.93 3.00 -0.34
C THR A 31 -3.14 2.09 0.60
N SER A 32 -2.62 2.66 1.70
CA SER A 32 -1.81 1.92 2.68
C SER A 32 -1.96 2.46 4.11
N ARG A 33 -1.66 1.62 5.10
CA ARG A 33 -1.99 1.83 6.51
C ARG A 33 -1.26 3.00 7.21
N GLY A 34 -0.09 3.41 6.76
CA GLY A 34 0.60 4.59 7.29
C GLY A 34 2.12 4.47 7.24
N PRO A 35 2.86 5.23 8.07
CA PRO A 35 4.31 5.28 7.96
C PRO A 35 4.98 3.91 8.17
N GLY A 36 4.43 3.07 9.06
CA GLY A 36 4.94 1.71 9.28
C GLY A 36 4.78 0.77 8.08
N THR A 37 3.97 1.14 7.08
CA THR A 37 3.72 0.34 5.87
C THR A 37 4.19 1.03 4.60
N ALA A 38 4.90 2.16 4.71
CA ALA A 38 5.33 2.97 3.58
C ALA A 38 6.25 2.21 2.62
N LEU A 39 7.12 1.35 3.14
CA LEU A 39 7.99 0.49 2.33
C LEU A 39 7.17 -0.49 1.48
N CYS A 40 6.14 -1.10 2.04
CA CYS A 40 5.24 -1.99 1.32
C CYS A 40 4.47 -1.26 0.24
N PHE A 41 3.98 -0.06 0.55
CA PHE A 41 3.31 0.77 -0.43
C PHE A 41 4.23 1.15 -1.61
N GLY A 42 5.46 1.57 -1.33
CA GLY A 42 6.45 1.88 -2.36
C GLY A 42 6.78 0.67 -3.23
N LEU A 43 7.02 -0.50 -2.63
CA LEU A 43 7.29 -1.73 -3.35
C LEU A 43 6.09 -2.18 -4.21
N SER A 44 4.86 -2.01 -3.73
CA SER A 44 3.64 -2.27 -4.50
C SER A 44 3.51 -1.35 -5.72
N ILE A 45 3.85 -0.07 -5.58
CA ILE A 45 3.88 0.87 -6.71
C ILE A 45 4.93 0.45 -7.75
N VAL A 46 6.14 0.11 -7.30
CA VAL A 46 7.19 -0.38 -8.22
C VAL A 46 6.74 -1.67 -8.91
N ALA A 47 6.11 -2.60 -8.19
CA ALA A 47 5.62 -3.84 -8.77
C ALA A 47 4.56 -3.59 -9.85
N LYS A 48 3.68 -2.61 -9.64
CA LYS A 48 2.63 -2.22 -10.59
C LYS A 48 3.18 -1.53 -11.84
N LEU A 49 4.14 -0.61 -11.68
CA LEU A 49 4.63 0.25 -12.77
C LEU A 49 5.86 -0.31 -13.51
N ALA A 50 6.75 -0.98 -12.77
CA ALA A 50 8.04 -1.47 -13.27
C ALA A 50 8.20 -2.99 -13.16
N GLY A 51 7.15 -3.70 -12.73
CA GLY A 51 7.12 -5.15 -12.64
C GLY A 51 7.64 -5.71 -11.32
N LYS A 52 7.20 -6.92 -10.99
CA LYS A 52 7.50 -7.62 -9.72
C LYS A 52 8.98 -7.90 -9.53
N GLU A 53 9.71 -8.19 -10.61
CA GLU A 53 11.15 -8.44 -10.56
C GLU A 53 11.91 -7.22 -10.03
N LYS A 54 11.58 -6.03 -10.55
CA LYS A 54 12.22 -4.78 -10.13
C LYS A 54 11.93 -4.46 -8.66
N ALA A 55 10.68 -4.67 -8.23
CA ALA A 55 10.31 -4.54 -6.83
C ALA A 55 11.11 -5.50 -5.93
N GLN A 56 11.31 -6.75 -6.36
CA GLN A 56 12.08 -7.74 -5.60
C GLN A 56 13.57 -7.38 -5.53
N GLN A 57 14.16 -6.90 -6.62
CA GLN A 57 15.53 -6.40 -6.64
C GLN A 57 15.72 -5.25 -5.64
N ILE A 58 14.77 -4.31 -5.59
CA ILE A 58 14.81 -3.19 -4.63
C ILE A 58 14.61 -3.69 -3.19
N LYS A 59 13.66 -4.61 -2.94
CA LYS A 59 13.44 -5.23 -1.61
C LYS A 59 14.73 -5.85 -1.09
N GLN A 60 15.45 -6.58 -1.94
CA GLN A 60 16.74 -7.19 -1.59
C GLN A 60 17.84 -6.15 -1.36
N ALA A 61 17.97 -5.15 -2.24
CA ALA A 61 18.98 -4.09 -2.11
C ALA A 61 18.79 -3.25 -0.84
N MET A 62 17.55 -3.12 -0.37
CA MET A 62 17.19 -2.42 0.88
C MET A 62 17.22 -3.33 2.12
N LEU A 63 17.63 -4.60 1.99
CA LEU A 63 17.70 -5.59 3.07
C LEU A 63 16.36 -5.82 3.79
N LEU A 64 15.26 -5.81 3.04
CA LEU A 64 13.89 -5.91 3.57
C LEU A 64 13.38 -7.36 3.59
N GLU A 65 14.06 -8.26 4.29
CA GLU A 65 13.77 -9.71 4.23
C GLU A 65 12.38 -10.11 4.76
N LYS A 66 11.89 -9.47 5.83
CA LYS A 66 10.63 -9.82 6.51
C LYS A 66 9.51 -8.79 6.35
N VAL A 67 9.66 -7.85 5.42
CA VAL A 67 8.74 -6.73 5.26
C VAL A 67 7.81 -7.03 4.10
N CYS A 68 6.51 -6.86 4.31
CA CYS A 68 5.45 -6.92 3.29
C CYS A 68 5.04 -8.31 2.80
N ASP A 69 5.17 -9.33 3.64
CA ASP A 69 4.65 -10.68 3.37
C ASP A 69 3.18 -10.82 3.84
#